data_AF-A0A0F9KW52-F1
#
_entry.id   AF-A0A0F9KW52-F1
#
_cell.length_a   1.000
_cell.length_b   1.000
_cell.length_c   1.000
_cell.angle_alpha   90.00
_cell.angle_beta   90.00
_cell.angle_gamma   90.00
#
_symmetry.space_group_name_H-M   'P 1'
#
loop_
_entity.id
_entity.type
_entity.pdbx_description
1 polymer ?
#
loop_
_entity_poly.entity_id
_entity_poly.type
_entity_poly.pdbx_seq_one_letter_code
_entity_poly.pdbx_strand_id
1 'polypeptide(L)'
;MRSSPVCRNPALNGLASLIGTVACLIIAVELYEDLTEHKAHFWLPVPIKIVALCGFAFWAVLEAQKVRRRLDRLLKGDQENEATTL
;
A
#
# COMPACT_ATOMS: atom_id res chain seq x y z
N MET A 1 9.01 8.53 36.72
CA MET A 1 8.53 7.47 35.81
C MET A 1 9.36 7.52 34.54
N ARG A 2 10.25 6.54 34.32
CA ARG A 2 11.04 6.43 33.08
C ARG A 2 10.16 5.78 32.01
N SER A 3 9.75 6.54 31.01
CA SER A 3 9.13 6.02 29.79
C SER A 3 10.19 5.27 28.99
N SER A 4 10.11 3.94 28.98
CA SER A 4 10.95 3.06 28.16
C SER A 4 10.83 3.44 26.68
N PRO A 5 11.94 3.51 25.92
CA PRO A 5 11.86 3.64 24.48
C PRO A 5 11.27 2.35 23.94
N VAL A 6 10.05 2.41 23.38
CA VAL A 6 9.53 1.34 22.54
C VAL A 6 10.47 1.28 21.34
N CYS A 7 11.41 0.33 21.34
CA CYS A 7 12.17 -0.06 20.16
C CYS A 7 11.18 -0.60 19.13
N ARG A 8 10.57 0.32 18.37
CA ARG A 8 9.72 0.03 17.21
C ARG A 8 10.63 -0.54 16.13
N ASN A 9 10.72 -1.87 16.07
CA ASN A 9 11.48 -2.56 15.04
C ASN A 9 10.94 -2.12 13.66
N PRO A 10 11.73 -1.43 12.83
CA PRO A 10 11.27 -0.92 11.54
C PRO A 10 10.81 -2.04 10.61
N ALA A 11 11.39 -3.24 10.76
CA ALA A 11 11.00 -4.44 10.05
C ALA A 11 9.57 -4.91 10.40
N LEU A 12 9.16 -4.85 11.68
CA LEU A 12 7.80 -5.23 12.10
C LEU A 12 6.75 -4.22 11.59
N ASN A 13 7.07 -2.92 11.59
CA ASN A 13 6.19 -1.91 11.01
C ASN A 13 6.05 -2.10 9.49
N GLY A 14 7.15 -2.42 8.79
CA GLY A 14 7.11 -2.74 7.37
C GLY A 14 6.27 -3.97 7.07
N LEU A 15 6.43 -5.03 7.86
CA LEU A 15 5.65 -6.26 7.73
C LEU A 15 4.15 -6.02 7.99
N ALA A 16 3.80 -5.31 9.06
CA ALA A 16 2.41 -4.97 9.36
C ALA A 16 1.78 -4.12 8.25
N SER A 17 2.55 -3.15 7.71
CA SER A 17 2.10 -2.37 6.56
C SER A 17 1.87 -3.24 5.34
N LEU A 18 2.77 -4.18 5.04
CA LEU A 18 2.63 -5.10 3.90
C LEU A 18 1.38 -5.97 4.04
N ILE A 19 1.18 -6.58 5.21
CA ILE A 19 0.01 -7.40 5.50
C ILE A 19 -1.28 -6.59 5.31
N GLY A 20 -1.32 -5.35 5.82
CA GLY A 20 -2.46 -4.46 5.65
C GLY A 20 -2.74 -4.16 4.17
N THR A 21 -1.72 -3.85 3.38
CA THR A 21 -1.87 -3.58 1.94
C THR A 21 -2.39 -4.82 1.19
N VAL A 22 -1.87 -6.00 1.50
CA VAL A 22 -2.30 -7.27 0.89
C VAL A 22 -3.74 -7.60 1.27
N ALA A 23 -4.12 -7.43 2.53
CA ALA A 23 -5.49 -7.63 2.98
C ALA A 23 -6.47 -6.67 2.28
N CYS A 24 -6.12 -5.39 2.17
CA CYS A 24 -6.93 -4.43 1.42
C CYS A 24 -7.08 -4.80 -0.07
N LEU A 25 -6.02 -5.36 -0.67
CA LEU A 25 -6.06 -5.80 -2.06
C LEU A 25 -6.97 -7.02 -2.26
N ILE A 26 -6.93 -8.00 -1.35
CA ILE A 26 -7.83 -9.16 -1.38
C ILE A 26 -9.29 -8.70 -1.28
N ILE A 27 -9.60 -7.83 -0.33
CA ILE A 27 -10.97 -7.28 -0.16
C ILE A 27 -11.42 -6.53 -1.41
N ALA A 28 -10.53 -5.74 -2.04
CA ALA A 28 -10.85 -5.03 -3.27
C ALA A 28 -11.14 -6.00 -4.43
N VAL A 29 -10.38 -7.10 -4.55
CA VAL A 29 -10.62 -8.14 -5.57
C VAL A 29 -11.96 -8.83 -5.31
N GLU A 30 -12.23 -9.25 -4.08
CA GLU A 30 -13.52 -9.88 -3.74
C GLU A 30 -14.68 -8.93 -4.00
N LEU A 31 -14.54 -7.64 -3.69
CA LEU A 31 -15.58 -6.64 -3.95
C LEU A 31 -15.81 -6.39 -5.45
N TYR A 32 -14.77 -6.50 -6.26
CA TYR A 32 -14.86 -6.42 -7.72
C TYR A 32 -15.56 -7.66 -8.29
N GLU A 33 -15.17 -8.86 -7.85
CA GLU A 33 -15.81 -10.11 -8.26
C GLU A 33 -17.31 -10.15 -7.86
N ASP A 34 -17.65 -9.66 -6.67
CA ASP A 34 -19.02 -9.53 -6.18
C ASP A 34 -19.84 -8.58 -7.09
N LEU A 35 -19.20 -7.53 -7.63
CA LEU A 35 -19.81 -6.62 -8.61
C LEU A 35 -20.03 -7.28 -9.98
N THR A 36 -19.03 -8.02 -10.49
CA THR A 36 -19.03 -8.58 -11.85
C THR A 36 -19.76 -9.92 -11.98
N GLU A 37 -19.71 -10.77 -10.96
CA GLU A 37 -20.27 -12.13 -10.98
C GLU A 37 -21.59 -12.24 -10.20
N HIS A 38 -22.06 -11.15 -9.58
CA HIS A 38 -23.26 -11.14 -8.72
C HIS A 38 -23.25 -12.20 -7.61
N LYS A 39 -22.06 -12.64 -7.19
CA LYS A 39 -21.89 -13.36 -5.93
C LYS A 39 -22.37 -12.41 -4.84
N ALA A 40 -23.18 -12.89 -3.89
CA ALA A 40 -23.72 -12.08 -2.80
C ALA A 40 -22.87 -12.26 -1.53
N HIS A 41 -21.55 -12.10 -1.64
CA HIS A 41 -20.64 -12.18 -0.51
C HIS A 41 -20.76 -10.92 0.37
N PHE A 42 -20.96 -9.74 -0.24
CA PHE A 42 -21.14 -8.49 0.46
C PHE A 42 -22.56 -7.91 0.29
N TRP A 43 -23.27 -7.76 1.41
CA TRP A 43 -24.55 -7.06 1.51
C TRP A 43 -24.34 -5.53 1.52
N LEU A 44 -23.75 -4.99 0.45
CA LEU A 44 -23.61 -3.55 0.26
C LEU A 44 -24.31 -3.08 -1.02
N PRO A 45 -24.84 -1.84 -1.04
CA PRO A 45 -25.34 -1.21 -2.26
C PRO A 45 -24.24 -1.09 -3.30
N VAL A 46 -24.54 -1.45 -4.55
CA VAL A 46 -23.67 -1.30 -5.73
C VAL A 46 -22.91 0.03 -5.79
N PRO A 47 -23.54 1.22 -5.59
CA PRO A 47 -22.79 2.48 -5.65
C PRO A 47 -21.70 2.59 -4.59
N ILE A 48 -21.90 2.00 -3.40
CA ILE A 48 -20.90 2.01 -2.33
C ILE A 48 -19.71 1.11 -2.70
N LYS A 49 -19.97 -0.03 -3.32
CA LYS A 49 -18.93 -0.94 -3.81
C LYS A 49 -18.03 -0.25 -4.85
N ILE A 50 -18.65 0.47 -5.79
CA ILE A 50 -17.93 1.25 -6.81
C ILE A 50 -17.08 2.34 -6.16
N VAL A 51 -17.64 3.12 -5.23
CA VAL A 51 -16.88 4.17 -4.53
C VAL A 51 -15.69 3.59 -3.75
N ALA A 52 -15.88 2.44 -3.09
CA ALA A 52 -14.81 1.76 -2.36
C ALA A 52 -13.69 1.28 -3.30
N LEU A 53 -14.04 0.69 -4.45
CA LEU A 53 -13.07 0.29 -5.49
C LEU A 53 -12.31 1.48 -6.06
N CYS A 54 -13.01 2.57 -6.38
CA CYS A 54 -12.38 3.81 -6.86
C CYS A 54 -11.44 4.41 -5.81
N GLY A 55 -11.86 4.43 -4.54
CA GLY A 55 -11.03 4.90 -3.43
C GLY A 55 -9.78 4.05 -3.24
N PHE A 56 -9.92 2.72 -3.31
CA PHE A 56 -8.78 1.80 -3.25
C PHE A 56 -7.82 2.00 -4.44
N ALA A 57 -8.34 2.10 -5.66
CA ALA A 57 -7.52 2.33 -6.86
C ALA A 57 -6.74 3.65 -6.75
N PHE A 58 -7.39 4.73 -6.30
CA PHE A 58 -6.73 6.01 -6.08
C PHE A 58 -5.62 5.91 -5.02
N TRP A 59 -5.90 5.26 -3.89
CA TRP A 59 -4.91 5.04 -2.84
C TRP A 59 -3.71 4.20 -3.33
N ALA A 60 -3.97 3.13 -4.07
CA ALA A 60 -2.95 2.26 -4.65
C ALA A 60 -2.03 3.03 -5.62
N VAL A 61 -2.60 3.90 -6.46
CA VAL A 61 -1.82 4.78 -7.35
C VAL A 61 -0.93 5.74 -6.54
N LEU A 62 -1.45 6.35 -5.48
CA LEU A 62 -0.66 7.24 -4.62
C LEU A 62 0.50 6.52 -3.94
N GLU A 63 0.26 5.30 -3.42
CA GLU A 63 1.32 4.47 -2.82
C GLU A 63 2.36 4.04 -3.86
N ALA A 64 1.93 3.61 -5.05
CA ALA A 64 2.85 3.27 -6.14
C ALA A 64 3.74 4.48 -6.51
N GLN A 65 3.17 5.68 -6.55
CA GLN A 65 3.96 6.90 -6.81
C GLN A 65 4.93 7.26 -5.68
N LYS A 66 4.58 7.00 -4.42
CA LYS A 66 5.51 7.18 -3.29
C LYS A 66 6.69 6.23 -3.38
N VAL A 67 6.43 4.95 -3.68
CA VAL A 67 7.48 3.94 -3.87
C VAL A 67 8.38 4.33 -5.04
N ARG A 68 7.79 4.75 -6.17
CA ARG A 68 8.55 5.20 -7.34
C ARG A 68 9.45 6.39 -7.04
N ARG A 69 8.96 7.40 -6.32
CA ARG A 69 9.79 8.54 -5.89
C ARG A 69 10.89 8.15 -4.91
N ARG A 70 10.67 7.16 -4.03
CA ARG A 70 11.72 6.63 -3.15
C ARG A 70 12.77 5.87 -3.93
N LEU A 71 12.35 5.06 -4.90
CA LEU A 71 13.23 4.31 -5.79
C LEU A 71 14.07 5.26 -6.66
N ASP A 72 13.46 6.30 -7.24
CA ASP A 72 14.17 7.31 -8.04
C ASP A 72 15.25 8.05 -7.22
N ARG A 73 14.98 8.36 -5.95
CA ARG A 73 15.99 8.97 -5.06
C ARG A 73 17.14 8.00 -4.74
N LEU A 74 16.85 6.73 -4.53
CA LEU A 74 17.88 5.72 -4.27
C LEU A 74 18.76 5.51 -5.51
N LEU A 75 18.14 5.35 -6.69
CA LEU A 75 18.86 5.22 -7.96
C LEU A 75 19.71 6.45 -8.28
N LYS A 76 19.21 7.65 -8.01
CA LYS A 76 19.95 8.89 -8.24
C LYS A 76 21.07 9.11 -7.21
N GLY A 77 20.86 8.72 -5.96
CA GLY A 77 21.89 8.79 -4.91
C GLY A 77 23.02 7.78 -5.12
N ASP A 78 22.73 6.62 -5.72
CA ASP A 78 23.73 5.61 -6.07
C ASP A 78 24.71 6.12 -7.15
N GLN A 79 24.20 6.85 -8.15
CA GLN A 79 25.04 7.45 -9.19
C GLN A 79 25.98 8.56 -8.68
N GLU A 80 25.56 9.35 -7.68
CA GLU A 80 26.39 10.41 -7.11
C GLU A 80 27.55 9.85 -6.27
N ASN A 81 27.32 8.70 -5.62
CA ASN A 81 28.33 8.00 -4.83
C ASN A 81 29.40 7.35 -5.73
N GLU A 82 29.02 6.84 -6.91
CA GLU A 82 29.96 6.25 -7.88
C GLU A 82 30.83 7.33 -8.57
N ALA A 83 30.27 8.52 -8.81
CA ALA A 83 30.99 9.64 -9.43
C ALA A 83 32.02 10.33 -8.52
N THR A 84 31.94 10.16 -7.20
CA THR A 84 32.85 10.80 -6.22
C THR A 84 34.04 9.90 -5.86
N THR A 85 34.07 8.66 -6.36
CA THR A 85 35.15 7.68 -6.17
C THR A 85 36.16 7.60 -7.33
N LEU A 86 36.01 8.45 -8.36
CA LEU A 86 36.99 8.66 -9.44
C LEU A 86 37.71 10.01 -9.26
#